data_AF-A0A976DY26-F1
#
_entry.id   AF-A0A976DY26-F1
#
_cell.length_a   1.000
_cell.length_b   1.000
_cell.length_c   1.000
_cell.angle_alpha   90.00
_cell.angle_beta   90.00
_cell.angle_gamma   90.00
#
_symmetry.space_group_name_H-M   'P 1'
#
loop_
_entity.id
_entity.type
_entity.pdbx_description
1 polymer ?
#
loop_
_entity_poly.entity_id
_entity_poly.type
_entity_poly.pdbx_seq_one_letter_code
_entity_poly.pdbx_strand_id
1 'polypeptide(L)'
;RTDLAEDYICVGGIRSTGLSAALGIAAHVLRLAARDWVPLADPVWPVMPSLTDCAPRDWQKPGHDGILCHCELVTKREVEAALTGPLAAGSIGGLKRRTRVTMGRCQGFYCSAALAKITEGRLAQPMLGGSNGAE
;
A
#
# COMPACT_ATOMS: atom_id res chain seq x y z
N ARG A 1 -18.71 -2.10 20.99
CA ARG A 1 -19.43 -3.22 21.66
C ARG A 1 -18.43 -3.92 22.56
N THR A 2 -18.77 -4.10 23.84
CA THR A 2 -17.92 -4.72 24.88
C THR A 2 -18.57 -5.97 25.47
N ASP A 3 -19.67 -6.42 24.86
CA ASP A 3 -20.59 -7.47 25.30
C ASP A 3 -20.29 -8.85 24.69
N LEU A 4 -19.26 -8.94 23.84
CA LEU A 4 -18.95 -10.17 23.10
C LEU A 4 -18.02 -11.14 23.86
N ALA A 5 -17.16 -10.61 24.73
CA ALA A 5 -16.30 -11.37 25.64
C ALA A 5 -15.67 -10.40 26.67
N GLU A 6 -15.18 -10.95 27.78
CA GLU A 6 -14.37 -10.20 28.74
C GLU A 6 -13.12 -9.61 28.05
N ASP A 7 -12.76 -8.38 28.40
CA ASP A 7 -11.65 -7.62 27.80
C ASP A 7 -11.68 -7.42 26.28
N TYR A 8 -12.80 -7.69 25.61
CA TYR A 8 -12.94 -7.53 24.16
C TYR A 8 -13.70 -6.26 23.80
N ILE A 9 -13.04 -5.37 23.05
CA ILE A 9 -13.66 -4.14 22.52
C ILE A 9 -13.77 -4.25 20.99
N CYS A 10 -15.00 -4.41 20.49
CA CYS A 10 -15.29 -4.33 19.06
C CYS A 10 -15.64 -2.89 18.67
N VAL A 11 -14.82 -2.34 17.78
CA VAL A 11 -15.11 -1.11 17.03
C VAL A 11 -15.35 -1.47 15.58
N GLY A 12 -16.59 -1.33 15.13
CA GLY A 12 -17.03 -1.70 13.78
C GLY A 12 -18.02 -0.70 13.21
N GLY A 13 -18.47 -0.95 11.97
CA GLY A 13 -19.38 -0.04 11.25
C GLY A 13 -18.68 1.18 10.66
N ILE A 14 -17.35 1.25 10.72
CA ILE A 14 -16.54 2.31 10.13
C ILE A 14 -16.48 2.10 8.60
N ARG A 15 -16.86 3.13 7.85
CA ARG A 15 -16.79 3.16 6.37
C ARG A 15 -15.59 4.00 5.94
N SER A 16 -15.78 4.92 4.98
CA SER A 16 -14.71 5.78 4.45
C SER A 16 -14.09 6.74 5.47
N THR A 17 -14.77 7.01 6.58
CA THR A 17 -14.32 7.94 7.63
C THR A 17 -13.28 7.35 8.59
N GLY A 18 -12.82 6.11 8.37
CA GLY A 18 -11.89 5.46 9.29
C GLY A 18 -10.61 6.25 9.54
N LEU A 19 -10.06 6.91 8.50
CA LEU A 19 -8.84 7.70 8.64
C LEU A 19 -9.09 9.01 9.41
N SER A 20 -10.14 9.76 9.05
CA SER A 20 -10.45 11.04 9.69
C SER A 20 -10.91 10.88 11.14
N ALA A 21 -11.59 9.78 11.46
CA ALA A 21 -12.07 9.47 12.81
C ALA A 21 -11.04 8.70 13.67
N ALA A 22 -9.89 8.30 13.12
CA ALA A 22 -8.96 7.37 13.76
C ALA A 22 -8.55 7.78 15.19
N LEU A 23 -8.18 9.05 15.39
CA LEU A 23 -7.77 9.55 16.70
C LEU A 23 -8.92 9.59 17.71
N GLY A 24 -10.12 9.97 17.27
CA GLY A 24 -11.31 9.99 18.12
C GLY A 24 -11.76 8.57 18.51
N ILE A 25 -11.66 7.62 17.58
CA ILE A 25 -11.89 6.20 17.83
C ILE A 25 -10.88 5.67 18.85
N ALA A 26 -9.59 5.96 18.68
CA ALA A 26 -8.54 5.53 19.61
C ALA A 26 -8.79 6.06 21.03
N ALA A 27 -9.10 7.35 21.18
CA ALA A 27 -9.44 7.95 22.47
C ALA A 27 -10.67 7.29 23.10
N HIS A 28 -11.69 6.99 22.29
CA HIS A 28 -12.89 6.30 22.76
C HIS A 28 -12.59 4.87 23.25
N VAL A 29 -11.75 4.12 22.54
CA VAL A 29 -11.32 2.77 22.92
C VAL A 29 -10.52 2.80 24.21
N LEU A 30 -9.57 3.72 24.37
CA LEU A 30 -8.79 3.87 25.61
C LEU A 30 -9.69 4.12 26.82
N ARG A 31 -10.70 4.99 26.66
CA ARG A 31 -11.70 5.26 27.72
C ARG A 31 -12.51 4.02 28.07
N LEU A 32 -12.90 3.20 27.08
CA LEU A 32 -13.64 1.96 27.31
C LEU A 32 -12.76 0.87 27.96
N ALA A 33 -11.48 0.82 27.61
CA ALA A 33 -10.54 -0.15 28.17
C ALA A 33 -10.25 0.12 29.65
N ALA A 34 -10.36 1.38 30.10
CA ALA A 34 -10.08 1.79 31.49
C ALA A 34 -8.73 1.25 32.01
N ARG A 35 -7.71 1.24 31.14
CA ARG A 35 -6.35 0.78 31.43
C ARG A 35 -5.37 1.94 31.33
N ASP A 36 -4.36 1.90 32.19
CA ASP A 36 -3.19 2.74 32.03
C ASP A 36 -2.46 2.37 30.75
N TRP A 37 -1.96 3.38 30.05
CA TRP A 37 -1.17 3.20 28.85
C TRP A 37 0.01 4.16 28.89
N VAL A 38 1.14 3.71 28.35
CA VAL A 38 2.34 4.51 28.21
C VAL A 38 2.46 4.91 26.74
N PRO A 39 2.47 6.22 26.41
CA PRO A 39 2.71 6.66 25.05
C PRO A 39 4.07 6.17 24.56
N LEU A 40 4.14 5.81 23.28
CA LEU A 40 5.41 5.52 22.64
C LEU A 40 6.24 6.81 22.60
N ALA A 41 7.43 6.81 23.20
CA ALA A 41 8.24 8.01 23.36
C ALA A 41 8.72 8.61 22.03
N ASP A 42 9.03 7.76 21.05
CA ASP A 42 9.50 8.17 19.72
C ASP A 42 8.83 7.30 18.64
N PRO A 43 7.61 7.65 18.20
CA PRO A 43 6.92 6.89 17.18
C PRO A 43 7.56 7.09 15.80
N VAL A 44 8.00 6.00 15.19
CA VAL A 44 8.51 6.02 13.81
C VAL A 44 7.35 6.22 12.84
N TRP A 45 7.24 7.44 12.30
CA TRP A 45 6.24 7.74 11.28
C TRP A 45 6.74 7.34 9.89
N PRO A 46 6.02 6.49 9.14
CA PRO A 46 6.47 6.07 7.84
C PRO A 46 6.31 7.22 6.83
N VAL A 47 7.38 7.54 6.10
CA VAL A 47 7.33 8.53 5.01
C VAL A 47 6.85 7.83 3.76
N MET A 48 5.68 8.25 3.26
CA MET A 48 5.11 7.73 2.01
C MET A 48 5.48 8.66 0.84
N PRO A 49 5.85 8.11 -0.33
CA PRO A 49 6.02 8.92 -1.53
C PRO A 49 4.69 9.58 -1.94
N SER A 50 4.76 10.78 -2.51
CA SER A 50 3.57 11.42 -3.09
C SER A 50 3.10 10.65 -4.32
N LEU A 51 1.82 10.29 -4.33
CA LEU A 51 1.16 9.65 -5.48
C LEU A 51 0.31 10.65 -6.29
N THR A 52 0.23 11.88 -5.81
CA THR A 52 -0.57 12.99 -6.35
C THR A 52 0.33 14.07 -6.95
N ASP A 53 -0.26 14.93 -7.77
CA ASP A 53 0.46 15.99 -8.49
C ASP A 53 0.78 17.24 -7.63
N CYS A 54 0.43 17.22 -6.34
CA CYS A 54 0.68 18.33 -5.42
C CYS A 54 2.13 18.42 -4.91
N ALA A 55 2.97 17.43 -5.21
CA ALA A 55 4.38 17.40 -4.85
C ALA A 55 5.20 16.70 -5.94
N PRO A 56 6.52 16.95 -6.02
CA PRO A 56 7.36 16.32 -7.02
C PRO A 56 7.32 14.79 -6.94
N ARG A 57 7.11 14.14 -8.08
CA ARG A 57 7.04 12.68 -8.17
C ARG A 57 8.34 12.08 -8.71
N ASP A 58 8.45 10.77 -8.63
CA ASP A 58 9.69 10.08 -8.97
C ASP A 58 10.12 10.26 -10.44
N TRP A 59 9.17 10.31 -11.38
CA TRP A 59 9.43 10.50 -12.81
C TRP A 59 10.09 11.83 -13.16
N GLN A 60 10.07 12.81 -12.26
CA GLN A 60 10.72 14.12 -12.43
C GLN A 60 12.17 14.12 -11.94
N LYS A 61 12.59 13.09 -11.21
CA LYS A 61 13.93 13.00 -10.61
C LYS A 61 14.86 12.23 -11.54
N PRO A 62 16.14 12.60 -11.65
CA PRO A 62 17.11 11.84 -12.44
C PRO A 62 17.24 10.39 -11.91
N GLY A 63 17.62 9.46 -12.79
CA GLY A 63 17.82 8.06 -12.44
C GLY A 63 16.55 7.30 -12.04
N HIS A 64 15.39 7.68 -12.61
CA HIS A 64 14.10 7.05 -12.30
C HIS A 64 13.85 5.73 -13.06
N ASP A 65 14.86 5.20 -13.76
CA ASP A 65 14.83 3.90 -14.47
C ASP A 65 13.73 3.76 -15.54
N GLY A 66 13.22 4.88 -16.05
CA GLY A 66 12.17 4.91 -17.07
C GLY A 66 10.74 4.77 -16.52
N ILE A 67 9.77 5.16 -17.34
CA ILE A 67 8.34 5.04 -17.02
C ILE A 67 7.86 3.62 -17.35
N LEU A 68 7.29 2.93 -16.35
CA LEU A 68 6.65 1.63 -16.52
C LEU A 68 5.16 1.76 -16.86
N CYS A 69 4.44 2.65 -16.19
CA CYS A 69 3.01 2.90 -16.45
C CYS A 69 2.81 4.33 -16.90
N HIS A 70 2.56 4.52 -18.20
CA HIS A 70 2.42 5.85 -18.78
C HIS A 70 1.20 6.61 -18.25
N CYS A 71 0.04 5.94 -18.10
CA CYS A 71 -1.20 6.60 -17.67
C CYS A 71 -1.12 7.22 -16.26
N GLU A 72 -0.27 6.66 -15.40
CA GLU A 72 -0.13 7.08 -14.01
C GLU A 72 1.27 7.62 -13.75
N LEU A 73 2.12 7.79 -14.78
CA LEU A 73 3.52 8.22 -14.69
C LEU A 73 4.34 7.45 -13.65
N VAL A 74 4.08 6.15 -13.50
CA VAL A 74 4.79 5.30 -12.54
C VAL A 74 6.11 4.85 -13.12
N THR A 75 7.18 5.04 -12.38
CA THR A 75 8.54 4.67 -12.78
C THR A 75 8.89 3.23 -12.40
N LYS A 76 9.92 2.65 -13.02
CA LYS A 76 10.43 1.34 -12.57
C LYS A 76 11.02 1.42 -11.17
N ARG A 77 11.69 2.53 -10.83
CA ARG A 77 12.24 2.78 -9.48
C ARG A 77 11.16 2.80 -8.40
N GLU A 78 10.00 3.40 -8.67
CA GLU A 78 8.85 3.37 -7.75
C GLU A 78 8.34 1.95 -7.49
N VAL A 79 8.26 1.13 -8.54
CA VAL A 79 7.86 -0.27 -8.42
C VAL A 79 8.89 -1.07 -7.62
N GLU A 80 10.17 -0.89 -7.92
CA GLU A 80 11.25 -1.58 -7.20
C GLU A 80 11.30 -1.21 -5.72
N ALA A 81 11.17 0.08 -5.40
CA ALA A 81 11.11 0.56 -4.02
C ALA A 81 9.90 0.00 -3.27
N ALA A 82 8.75 -0.13 -3.93
CA ALA A 82 7.55 -0.72 -3.33
C ALA A 82 7.70 -2.24 -3.08
N LEU A 83 8.55 -2.93 -3.83
CA LEU A 83 8.79 -4.36 -3.71
C LEU A 83 9.98 -4.74 -2.80
N THR A 84 10.86 -3.79 -2.46
CA THR A 84 12.04 -4.02 -1.57
C THR A 84 11.97 -3.27 -0.25
N GLY A 85 11.06 -2.31 -0.11
CA GLY A 85 10.99 -1.47 1.08
C GLY A 85 10.65 -2.24 2.38
N PRO A 86 10.68 -1.55 3.54
CA PRO A 86 10.49 -2.17 4.87
C PRO A 86 9.18 -2.95 5.04
N LEU A 87 8.18 -2.62 4.23
CA LEU A 87 6.94 -3.36 4.13
C LEU A 87 6.69 -3.67 2.64
N ALA A 88 7.45 -4.61 2.09
CA ALA A 88 7.38 -4.96 0.67
C ALA A 88 5.96 -5.33 0.21
N ALA A 89 5.56 -4.88 -0.97
CA ALA A 89 4.27 -5.22 -1.56
C ALA A 89 4.25 -6.70 -2.01
N GLY A 90 3.59 -7.57 -1.24
CA GLY A 90 3.43 -8.98 -1.58
C GLY A 90 2.26 -9.30 -2.54
N SER A 91 1.54 -8.30 -3.05
CA SER A 91 0.42 -8.50 -3.99
C SER A 91 0.28 -7.33 -4.95
N ILE A 92 -0.39 -7.58 -6.10
CA ILE A 92 -0.72 -6.53 -7.08
C ILE A 92 -1.58 -5.43 -6.45
N GLY A 93 -2.49 -5.78 -5.54
CA GLY A 93 -3.30 -4.80 -4.80
C GLY A 93 -2.45 -3.93 -3.87
N GLY A 94 -1.43 -4.51 -3.22
CA GLY A 94 -0.46 -3.76 -2.44
C GLY A 94 0.33 -2.79 -3.31
N LEU A 95 0.78 -3.26 -4.48
CA LEU A 95 1.56 -2.46 -5.42
C LEU A 95 0.74 -1.29 -5.99
N LYS A 96 -0.50 -1.56 -6.42
CA LYS A 96 -1.47 -0.53 -6.86
C LYS A 96 -1.64 0.59 -5.83
N ARG A 97 -1.81 0.25 -4.54
CA ARG A 97 -1.99 1.27 -3.48
C ARG A 97 -0.74 2.11 -3.22
N ARG A 98 0.45 1.56 -3.51
CA ARG A 98 1.73 2.23 -3.26
C ARG A 98 2.27 3.03 -4.43
N THR A 99 1.88 2.70 -5.66
CA THR A 99 2.46 3.32 -6.86
C THR A 99 1.42 3.81 -7.86
N ARG A 100 0.16 3.39 -7.74
CA ARG A 100 -0.91 3.55 -8.73
C ARG A 100 -0.67 2.83 -10.07
N VAL A 101 0.31 1.92 -10.14
CA VAL A 101 0.56 1.15 -11.38
C VAL A 101 -0.71 0.44 -11.83
N THR A 102 -1.00 0.44 -13.14
CA THR A 102 -2.22 -0.14 -13.75
C THR A 102 -3.56 0.51 -13.35
N MET A 103 -3.56 1.62 -12.59
CA MET A 103 -4.80 2.27 -12.15
C MET A 103 -5.30 3.39 -13.08
N GLY A 104 -4.52 3.73 -14.11
CA GLY A 104 -4.89 4.75 -15.08
C GLY A 104 -5.90 4.27 -16.12
N ARG A 105 -6.20 5.11 -17.11
CA ARG A 105 -7.25 4.86 -18.13
C ARG A 105 -7.13 3.51 -18.84
N CYS A 106 -5.92 3.01 -19.08
CA CYS A 106 -5.71 1.74 -19.76
C CYS A 106 -5.93 0.49 -18.89
N GLN A 107 -6.15 0.65 -17.58
CA GLN A 107 -6.35 -0.44 -16.62
C GLN A 107 -5.28 -1.54 -16.69
N GLY A 108 -4.04 -1.16 -17.01
CA GLY A 108 -2.90 -2.08 -17.10
C GLY A 108 -2.64 -2.65 -18.48
N PHE A 109 -3.53 -2.47 -19.48
CA PHE A 109 -3.39 -3.08 -20.81
C PHE A 109 -1.98 -2.95 -21.41
N TYR A 110 -1.36 -1.77 -21.33
CA TYR A 110 -0.03 -1.52 -21.91
C TYR A 110 1.16 -1.85 -21.01
N CYS A 111 0.98 -1.94 -19.68
CA CYS A 111 2.10 -2.07 -18.74
C CYS A 111 2.13 -3.42 -18.01
N SER A 112 1.05 -4.20 -18.03
CA SER A 112 0.95 -5.46 -17.28
C SER A 112 2.02 -6.48 -17.68
N ALA A 113 2.38 -6.60 -18.95
CA ALA A 113 3.41 -7.55 -19.39
C ALA A 113 4.81 -7.20 -18.84
N ALA A 114 5.19 -5.92 -18.89
CA ALA A 114 6.45 -5.46 -18.31
C ALA A 114 6.43 -5.53 -16.78
N LEU A 115 5.29 -5.20 -16.16
CA LEU A 115 5.10 -5.29 -14.72
C LEU A 115 5.19 -6.74 -14.22
N ALA A 116 4.62 -7.70 -14.95
CA ALA A 116 4.71 -9.11 -14.62
C ALA A 116 6.17 -9.59 -14.56
N LYS A 117 7.02 -9.15 -15.49
CA LYS A 117 8.46 -9.47 -15.48
C LYS A 117 9.18 -8.88 -14.26
N ILE A 118 8.89 -7.62 -13.89
CA ILE A 118 9.53 -6.97 -12.73
C ILE A 118 9.09 -7.60 -11.40
N THR A 119 7.88 -8.17 -11.36
CA THR A 119 7.26 -8.74 -10.16
C THR A 119 7.41 -10.26 -10.06
N GLU A 120 8.10 -10.89 -11.01
CA GLU A 120 8.29 -12.34 -11.09
C GLU A 120 8.95 -12.88 -9.82
N GLY A 121 8.32 -13.87 -9.19
CA GLY A 121 8.78 -14.46 -7.91
C GLY A 121 8.64 -13.57 -6.67
N ARG A 122 8.08 -12.36 -6.79
CA ARG A 122 8.02 -11.38 -5.68
C ARG A 122 6.62 -11.19 -5.10
N LEU A 123 5.59 -11.57 -5.85
CA LEU A 123 4.20 -11.51 -5.41
C LEU A 123 3.73 -12.90 -4.97
N ALA A 124 2.86 -12.94 -3.96
CA ALA A 124 2.23 -14.18 -3.50
C ALA A 124 1.40 -14.87 -4.59
N GLN A 125 0.83 -14.08 -5.51
CA GLN A 125 0.16 -14.57 -6.72
C GLN A 125 0.84 -13.96 -7.95
N PRO A 126 1.37 -14.79 -8.86
CA PRO A 126 1.92 -14.32 -10.13
C PRO A 126 0.89 -13.53 -10.95
N MET A 127 1.34 -12.49 -11.65
CA MET A 127 0.46 -11.67 -12.50
C MET A 127 0.03 -12.38 -13.79
N LEU A 128 0.92 -13.20 -14.33
CA LEU A 128 0.65 -14.08 -15.46
C LEU A 128 0.72 -15.51 -14.93
N GLY A 129 -0.18 -16.38 -15.40
CA GLY A 129 -0.11 -17.80 -15.07
C GLY A 129 1.26 -18.30 -15.45
N GLY A 130 1.96 -18.94 -14.51
CA GLY A 130 3.25 -19.54 -14.78
C GLY A 130 3.08 -20.47 -15.97
N SER A 131 3.82 -20.22 -17.05
CA SER A 131 4.16 -21.32 -17.93
C SER A 131 5.06 -22.22 -17.10
N ASN A 132 4.47 -23.13 -16.33
CA ASN A 132 5.14 -24.39 -16.13
C ASN A 132 5.34 -24.94 -17.54
N GLY A 133 6.53 -24.71 -18.08
CA GLY A 133 7.06 -25.54 -19.14
C GLY A 133 7.09 -26.94 -18.56
N ALA A 134 6.00 -27.67 -18.78
CA ALA A 134 6.03 -29.11 -18.81
C ALA A 134 6.82 -29.48 -20.07
N GLU A 135 8.13 -29.56 -19.92
CA GLU A 135 8.94 -30.54 -20.64
C GLU A 135 9.08 -31.78 -19.75
#